data_AF-A0A964MVY4-F1
#
_entry.id   AF-A0A964MVY4-F1
#
_cell.length_a   1.000
_cell.length_b   1.000
_cell.length_c   1.000
_cell.angle_alpha   90.00
_cell.angle_beta   90.00
_cell.angle_gamma   90.00
#
_symmetry.space_group_name_H-M   'P 1'
#
loop_
_entity.id
_entity.type
_entity.pdbx_description
1 polymer ?
#
loop_
_entity_poly.entity_id
_entity_poly.type
_entity_poly.pdbx_seq_one_letter_code
_entity_poly.pdbx_strand_id
1 'polypeptide(L)'
;MLAALAGATALVAAYAAHPGFTLEMDRPMPGVLTGFYEGERAGQDTFAWTRRQVTMRLPDLDRRGGWTCTVRLRGGRAATDMLPEVTFAVDGIVTGRYGTGNDFADIRVPLSQRRGAGAIITLTTDTFVPGGGDRRELGVYVDRWACAPDAGFTPMPPRPAIEAAAIASAAFGGLLMLMGAPAMLMAAGVIAVAGLQTLPLVRDFGPFSAFALPVDWLAIGLALTAWATLLLSRLRLGRAVSVAGRVVVFVTFAALYLKLLALLHPSKLVIDAVFHAHRLEWVLQGRYLFTQTMPSGVEFPYAIGLYVFTAPWTVFTSDFVSLLRIVITAAEAAGGLLLYRLIARSWDDRVVAATAASLYAVVPRTFEIVGNANMTNAFGQSVALAALAAATLWPLSKGHWRQWTGLTLLIAFGLLCHISTFTLLGAILGTLVLLYWWEGRPSLRREAVMMATALVAAAALAIVVYYGHFGDAYRSAARLRGAPAAAASASPLQTPVSVGTSVYDAARFSVMAVGWPMVVLAVPGLFMWIRRGWQDRFGLALAALAITFVVFTASVVVAPVDRAFYRYALEFISRVTLATYPVMVIWAALGAVWAWRAGGLARVTGVVLVAAALAAAGDAWLGWIR
;
A
#
# COMPACT_ATOMS: atom_id res chain seq x y z
N MET A 1 25.10 -8.25 15.91
CA MET A 1 25.74 -9.40 15.24
C MET A 1 24.76 -10.53 14.93
N LEU A 2 24.16 -11.20 15.93
CA LEU A 2 23.21 -12.31 15.68
C LEU A 2 22.07 -11.94 14.73
N ALA A 3 21.48 -10.75 14.87
CA ALA A 3 20.45 -10.28 13.95
C ALA A 3 20.97 -10.10 12.51
N ALA A 4 22.19 -9.59 12.35
CA ALA A 4 22.82 -9.46 11.03
C ALA A 4 23.03 -10.83 10.36
N LEU A 5 23.52 -11.79 11.13
CA LEU A 5 23.69 -13.18 10.68
C LEU A 5 22.35 -13.81 10.31
N ALA A 6 21.30 -13.58 11.11
CA ALA A 6 19.95 -14.08 10.81
C ALA A 6 19.43 -13.52 9.48
N GLY A 7 19.61 -12.22 9.22
CA GLY A 7 19.24 -11.58 7.95
C GLY A 7 20.00 -12.14 6.76
N ALA A 8 21.32 -12.24 6.86
CA ALA A 8 22.17 -12.81 5.80
C ALA A 8 21.82 -14.28 5.51
N THR A 9 21.71 -15.13 6.54
CA THR A 9 21.40 -16.55 6.38
C THR A 9 20.00 -16.76 5.83
N ALA A 10 19.01 -15.98 6.28
CA ALA A 10 17.65 -16.06 5.74
C ALA A 10 17.65 -15.72 4.24
N LEU A 11 18.37 -14.66 3.83
CA LEU A 11 18.47 -14.27 2.43
C LEU A 11 19.13 -15.36 1.58
N VAL A 12 20.27 -15.90 2.03
CA VAL A 12 20.99 -16.97 1.32
C VAL A 12 20.09 -18.20 1.17
N ALA A 13 19.37 -18.61 2.22
CA ALA A 13 18.46 -19.73 2.15
C ALA A 13 17.28 -19.48 1.19
N ALA A 14 16.69 -18.28 1.23
CA ALA A 14 15.58 -17.91 0.35
C ALA A 14 16.02 -17.81 -1.13
N TYR A 15 17.18 -17.24 -1.39
CA TYR A 15 17.75 -17.14 -2.74
C TYR A 15 18.13 -18.51 -3.29
N ALA A 16 18.68 -19.40 -2.45
CA ALA A 16 18.94 -20.79 -2.84
C ALA A 16 17.66 -21.56 -3.24
N ALA A 17 16.53 -21.25 -2.62
CA ALA A 17 15.24 -21.85 -2.98
C ALA A 17 14.64 -21.27 -4.27
N HIS A 18 14.89 -19.98 -4.55
CA HIS A 18 14.34 -19.27 -5.71
C HIS A 18 15.39 -18.37 -6.39
N PRO A 19 16.44 -18.96 -7.01
CA PRO A 19 17.56 -18.18 -7.56
C PRO A 19 17.27 -17.53 -8.91
N GLY A 20 16.20 -17.98 -9.60
CA GLY A 20 15.81 -17.46 -10.90
C GLY A 20 15.04 -16.15 -10.79
N PHE A 21 15.07 -15.37 -11.87
CA PHE A 21 14.36 -14.10 -11.97
C PHE A 21 13.73 -13.92 -13.35
N THR A 22 12.65 -13.14 -13.40
CA THR A 22 11.93 -12.83 -14.64
C THR A 22 11.67 -11.33 -14.72
N LEU A 23 11.93 -10.75 -15.89
CA LEU A 23 11.46 -9.41 -16.26
C LEU A 23 10.32 -9.56 -17.26
N GLU A 24 9.16 -9.05 -16.88
CA GLU A 24 8.08 -8.80 -17.82
C GLU A 24 8.19 -7.35 -18.32
N MET A 25 7.95 -7.12 -19.61
CA MET A 25 8.05 -5.80 -20.25
C MET A 25 6.74 -5.00 -20.11
N ASP A 26 6.07 -5.13 -18.96
CA ASP A 26 4.82 -4.47 -18.58
C ASP A 26 5.04 -3.28 -17.62
N ARG A 27 6.30 -2.97 -17.30
CA ARG A 27 6.70 -1.98 -16.30
C ARG A 27 7.97 -1.22 -16.72
N PRO A 28 8.28 -0.06 -16.10
CA PRO A 28 9.53 0.64 -16.36
C PRO A 28 10.76 -0.24 -16.13
N MET A 29 11.73 -0.17 -17.05
CA MET A 29 12.90 -1.03 -17.00
C MET A 29 13.78 -0.69 -15.79
N PRO A 30 14.24 -1.69 -15.01
CA PRO A 30 15.17 -1.44 -13.92
C PRO A 30 16.53 -0.98 -14.49
N GLY A 31 17.31 -0.22 -13.72
CA GLY A 31 18.59 0.35 -14.18
C GLY A 31 19.65 -0.68 -14.60
N VAL A 32 19.46 -1.95 -14.26
CA VAL A 32 20.27 -3.08 -14.76
C VAL A 32 20.06 -3.37 -16.23
N LEU A 33 18.98 -2.88 -16.82
CA LEU A 33 18.59 -3.09 -18.20
C LEU A 33 18.54 -1.75 -18.95
N THR A 34 19.25 -1.68 -20.06
CA THR A 34 19.32 -0.48 -20.90
C THR A 34 19.11 -0.86 -22.36
N GLY A 35 18.69 0.11 -23.18
CA GLY A 35 18.49 -0.11 -24.61
C GLY A 35 17.07 -0.54 -24.99
N PHE A 36 16.10 -0.40 -24.10
CA PHE A 36 14.68 -0.51 -24.44
C PHE A 36 14.02 0.87 -24.57
N TYR A 37 12.92 0.93 -25.30
CA TYR A 37 11.92 1.98 -25.14
C TYR A 37 10.97 1.64 -23.97
N GLU A 38 10.06 2.56 -23.65
CA GLU A 38 9.02 2.29 -22.66
C GLU A 38 8.14 1.10 -23.08
N GLY A 39 7.61 0.37 -22.08
CA GLY A 39 6.71 -0.75 -22.32
C GLY A 39 5.41 -0.29 -22.98
N GLU A 40 4.97 -1.05 -23.98
CA GLU A 40 3.76 -0.85 -24.76
C GLU A 40 2.80 -2.04 -24.56
N ARG A 41 1.54 -1.85 -24.96
CA ARG A 41 0.51 -2.88 -24.91
C ARG A 41 -0.19 -3.03 -26.26
N ALA A 42 -0.30 -4.26 -26.75
CA ALA A 42 -1.10 -4.62 -27.91
C ALA A 42 -2.13 -5.69 -27.50
N GLY A 43 -3.39 -5.28 -27.31
CA GLY A 43 -4.42 -6.16 -26.77
C GLY A 43 -4.09 -6.59 -25.34
N GLN A 44 -3.86 -7.90 -25.13
CA GLN A 44 -3.47 -8.46 -23.82
C GLN A 44 -1.94 -8.57 -23.67
N ASP A 45 -1.18 -8.41 -24.74
CA ASP A 45 0.28 -8.56 -24.70
C ASP A 45 0.94 -7.25 -24.27
N THR A 46 1.93 -7.35 -23.39
CA THR A 46 2.82 -6.26 -23.00
C THR A 46 4.22 -6.55 -23.51
N PHE A 47 4.85 -5.57 -24.12
CA PHE A 47 6.16 -5.72 -24.73
C PHE A 47 6.94 -4.41 -24.68
N ALA A 48 8.25 -4.48 -24.84
CA ALA A 48 9.07 -3.30 -25.09
C ALA A 48 9.85 -3.50 -26.39
N TRP A 49 9.90 -2.43 -27.17
CA TRP A 49 10.78 -2.37 -28.32
C TRP A 49 12.23 -2.22 -27.86
N THR A 50 13.09 -3.03 -28.44
CA THR A 50 14.54 -2.86 -28.33
C THR A 50 14.99 -1.68 -29.19
N ARG A 51 16.05 -1.00 -28.75
CA ARG A 51 16.92 -0.20 -29.61
C ARG A 51 17.91 -1.14 -30.31
N ARG A 52 18.81 -0.58 -31.12
CA ARG A 52 19.87 -1.34 -31.80
C ARG A 52 20.67 -2.25 -30.88
N GLN A 53 20.91 -1.79 -29.65
CA GLN A 53 21.62 -2.55 -28.64
C GLN A 53 20.89 -2.46 -27.31
N VAL A 54 20.69 -3.62 -26.71
CA VAL A 54 20.20 -3.82 -25.36
C VAL A 54 21.31 -4.40 -24.52
N THR A 55 21.44 -3.95 -23.27
CA THR A 55 22.43 -4.47 -22.33
C THR A 55 21.78 -4.72 -20.98
N MET A 56 21.88 -5.97 -20.52
CA MET A 56 21.55 -6.39 -19.17
C MET A 56 22.85 -6.58 -18.37
N ARG A 57 22.98 -5.84 -17.27
CA ARG A 57 24.10 -5.95 -16.32
C ARG A 57 23.61 -6.64 -15.06
N LEU A 58 24.17 -7.79 -14.76
CA LEU A 58 23.89 -8.56 -13.54
C LEU A 58 25.13 -8.48 -12.65
N PRO A 59 25.30 -7.43 -11.84
CA PRO A 59 26.46 -7.31 -10.96
C PRO A 59 26.46 -8.46 -9.95
N ASP A 60 27.64 -8.97 -9.64
CA ASP A 60 27.85 -10.03 -8.64
C ASP A 60 27.03 -11.32 -8.84
N LEU A 61 26.52 -11.58 -10.05
CA LEU A 61 25.90 -12.87 -10.39
C LEU A 61 26.90 -14.00 -10.14
N ASP A 62 26.55 -14.95 -9.27
CA ASP A 62 27.39 -16.11 -8.98
C ASP A 62 27.41 -17.09 -10.17
N ARG A 63 28.50 -17.07 -10.93
CA ARG A 63 28.74 -17.92 -12.11
C ARG A 63 29.67 -19.08 -11.85
N ARG A 64 29.81 -19.53 -10.59
CA ARG A 64 30.53 -20.78 -10.30
C ARG A 64 29.85 -21.99 -10.96
N GLY A 65 28.54 -21.93 -11.14
CA GLY A 65 27.76 -22.81 -12.00
C GLY A 65 27.23 -22.07 -13.24
N GLY A 66 26.71 -22.84 -14.19
CA GLY A 66 26.14 -22.29 -15.42
C GLY A 66 24.77 -21.67 -15.16
N TRP A 67 24.40 -20.72 -16.01
CA TRP A 67 23.07 -20.12 -16.03
C TRP A 67 22.52 -20.19 -17.44
N THR A 68 21.19 -20.21 -17.56
CA THR A 68 20.51 -20.08 -18.83
C THR A 68 19.53 -18.92 -18.74
N CYS A 69 19.67 -17.95 -19.65
CA CYS A 69 18.70 -16.89 -19.83
C CYS A 69 17.82 -17.19 -21.04
N THR A 70 16.51 -17.00 -20.91
CA THR A 70 15.53 -17.14 -21.97
C THR A 70 14.93 -15.76 -22.27
N VAL A 71 15.10 -15.30 -23.51
CA VAL A 71 14.50 -14.06 -24.01
C VAL A 71 13.38 -14.41 -24.97
N ARG A 72 12.16 -14.04 -24.62
CA ARG A 72 10.99 -14.23 -25.48
C ARG A 72 10.81 -12.99 -26.35
N LEU A 73 10.97 -13.17 -27.65
CA LEU A 73 11.04 -12.07 -28.61
C LEU A 73 10.39 -12.39 -29.96
N ARG A 74 10.06 -11.35 -30.72
CA ARG A 74 9.63 -11.42 -32.13
C ARG A 74 10.10 -10.21 -32.93
N GLY A 75 10.20 -10.34 -34.25
CA GLY A 75 10.60 -9.25 -35.15
C GLY A 75 9.55 -8.14 -35.25
N GLY A 76 8.27 -8.52 -35.35
CA GLY A 76 7.10 -7.65 -35.42
C GLY A 76 7.19 -6.53 -36.48
N ARG A 77 7.71 -6.90 -37.64
CA ARG A 77 7.73 -6.07 -38.86
C ARG A 77 6.63 -6.53 -39.81
N ALA A 78 6.02 -5.59 -40.54
CA ALA A 78 4.91 -5.89 -41.44
C ALA A 78 5.34 -6.77 -42.63
N ALA A 79 6.52 -6.52 -43.19
CA ALA A 79 7.07 -7.30 -44.28
C ALA A 79 8.00 -8.40 -43.74
N THR A 80 7.75 -9.65 -44.13
CA THR A 80 8.44 -10.84 -43.61
C THR A 80 9.87 -10.97 -44.15
N ASP A 81 10.18 -10.36 -45.28
CA ASP A 81 11.52 -10.24 -45.86
C ASP A 81 12.43 -9.26 -45.12
N MET A 82 11.85 -8.41 -44.27
CA MET A 82 12.60 -7.43 -43.46
C MET A 82 12.83 -7.88 -42.01
N LEU A 83 12.55 -9.13 -41.63
CA LEU A 83 12.70 -9.58 -40.26
C LEU A 83 14.17 -9.55 -39.79
N PRO A 84 14.47 -8.93 -38.64
CA PRO A 84 15.85 -8.72 -38.23
C PRO A 84 16.48 -10.01 -37.69
N GLU A 85 17.80 -10.12 -37.83
CA GLU A 85 18.59 -11.06 -37.05
C GLU A 85 18.86 -10.47 -35.66
N VAL A 86 18.90 -11.32 -34.65
CA VAL A 86 19.31 -10.96 -33.29
C VAL A 86 20.59 -11.68 -32.95
N THR A 87 21.60 -10.92 -32.52
CA THR A 87 22.87 -11.43 -32.00
C THR A 87 22.91 -11.29 -30.49
N PHE A 88 23.12 -12.40 -29.80
CA PHE A 88 23.38 -12.40 -28.36
C PHE A 88 24.87 -12.53 -28.09
N ALA A 89 25.36 -11.74 -27.14
CA ALA A 89 26.71 -11.84 -26.61
C ALA A 89 26.71 -11.83 -25.08
N VAL A 90 27.57 -12.64 -24.47
CA VAL A 90 27.80 -12.68 -23.03
C VAL A 90 29.25 -12.28 -22.76
N ASP A 91 29.43 -11.25 -21.94
CA ASP A 91 30.74 -10.64 -21.65
C ASP A 91 31.53 -10.26 -22.91
N GLY A 92 30.83 -9.82 -23.96
CA GLY A 92 31.42 -9.44 -25.25
C GLY A 92 31.68 -10.61 -26.22
N ILE A 93 31.42 -11.86 -25.81
CA ILE A 93 31.57 -13.05 -26.66
C ILE A 93 30.21 -13.41 -27.26
N VAL A 94 30.12 -13.46 -28.59
CA VAL A 94 28.88 -13.84 -29.29
C VAL A 94 28.54 -15.30 -28.97
N THR A 95 27.38 -15.53 -28.37
CA THR A 95 26.89 -16.86 -27.99
C THR A 95 25.94 -17.45 -29.02
N GLY A 96 25.31 -16.62 -29.85
CA GLY A 96 24.40 -17.08 -30.90
C GLY A 96 23.85 -15.96 -31.76
N ARG A 97 23.42 -16.34 -32.98
CA ARG A 97 22.71 -15.50 -33.94
C ARG A 97 21.41 -16.21 -34.30
N TYR A 98 20.31 -15.47 -34.30
CA TYR A 98 18.97 -16.03 -34.45
C TYR A 98 18.15 -15.16 -35.41
N GLY A 99 17.63 -15.76 -36.49
CA GLY A 99 16.59 -15.12 -37.30
C GLY A 99 15.30 -15.01 -36.50
N THR A 100 14.59 -13.89 -36.62
CA THR A 100 13.33 -13.68 -35.90
C THR A 100 12.11 -13.98 -36.78
N GLY A 101 11.03 -14.46 -36.16
CA GLY A 101 9.69 -14.54 -36.76
C GLY A 101 8.78 -13.42 -36.26
N ASN A 102 7.56 -13.35 -36.77
CA ASN A 102 6.51 -12.46 -36.23
C ASN A 102 5.71 -13.08 -35.07
N ASP A 103 5.89 -14.38 -34.83
CA ASP A 103 5.45 -15.04 -33.61
C ASP A 103 6.53 -14.96 -32.53
N PHE A 104 6.11 -14.92 -31.27
CA PHE A 104 7.05 -14.95 -30.15
C PHE A 104 7.80 -16.28 -30.08
N ALA A 105 9.13 -16.21 -30.01
CA ALA A 105 10.01 -17.35 -29.82
C ALA A 105 10.87 -17.16 -28.57
N ASP A 106 11.08 -18.25 -27.82
CA ASP A 106 11.95 -18.29 -26.65
C ASP A 106 13.39 -18.60 -27.09
N ILE A 107 14.28 -17.61 -27.02
CA ILE A 107 15.71 -17.77 -27.35
C ILE A 107 16.50 -18.04 -26.07
N ARG A 108 17.19 -19.19 -26.02
CA ARG A 108 18.04 -19.58 -24.88
C ARG A 108 19.48 -19.10 -25.08
N VAL A 109 19.98 -18.35 -24.11
CA VAL A 109 21.31 -17.75 -24.06
C VAL A 109 22.06 -18.37 -22.88
N PRO A 110 22.99 -19.30 -23.11
CA PRO A 110 23.77 -19.90 -22.04
C PRO A 110 24.82 -18.91 -21.51
N LEU A 111 24.94 -18.82 -20.19
CA LEU A 111 25.96 -18.08 -19.48
C LEU A 111 26.94 -19.10 -18.89
N SER A 112 28.10 -19.24 -19.52
CA SER A 112 29.11 -20.22 -19.10
C SER A 112 29.64 -19.96 -17.70
N GLN A 113 30.10 -21.02 -17.05
CA GLN A 113 30.77 -20.94 -15.75
C GLN A 113 32.01 -20.04 -15.82
N ARG A 114 32.22 -19.21 -14.79
CA ARG A 114 33.35 -18.29 -14.68
C ARG A 114 33.77 -18.13 -13.23
N ARG A 115 35.08 -18.03 -12.98
CA ARG A 115 35.63 -17.77 -11.62
C ARG A 115 35.38 -16.35 -11.09
N GLY A 116 34.85 -15.45 -11.92
CA GLY A 116 34.47 -14.08 -11.54
C GLY A 116 32.96 -13.95 -11.32
N ALA A 117 32.56 -12.94 -10.56
CA ALA A 117 31.16 -12.62 -10.35
C ALA A 117 30.64 -11.64 -11.42
N GLY A 118 29.37 -11.78 -11.76
CA GLY A 118 28.66 -10.90 -12.68
C GLY A 118 28.52 -11.41 -14.11
N ALA A 119 27.60 -10.80 -14.84
CA ALA A 119 27.41 -11.03 -16.28
C ALA A 119 26.97 -9.75 -16.98
N ILE A 120 27.43 -9.58 -18.21
CA ILE A 120 26.87 -8.58 -19.13
C ILE A 120 26.31 -9.33 -20.34
N ILE A 121 24.99 -9.29 -20.50
CA ILE A 121 24.31 -9.89 -21.65
C ILE A 121 23.92 -8.77 -22.59
N THR A 122 24.37 -8.87 -23.84
CA THR A 122 24.09 -7.90 -24.90
C THR A 122 23.22 -8.55 -25.96
N LEU A 123 22.13 -7.89 -26.32
CA LEU A 123 21.31 -8.21 -27.48
C LEU A 123 21.52 -7.10 -28.50
N THR A 124 21.97 -7.45 -29.70
CA THR A 124 22.11 -6.52 -30.83
C THR A 124 21.20 -6.94 -31.96
N THR A 125 20.55 -5.99 -32.60
CA THR A 125 19.63 -6.24 -33.71
C THR A 125 19.62 -5.07 -34.68
N ASP A 126 19.30 -5.35 -35.94
CA ASP A 126 19.05 -4.28 -36.90
C ASP A 126 17.77 -3.52 -36.54
N THR A 127 17.79 -2.21 -36.71
CA THR A 127 16.65 -1.34 -36.44
C THR A 127 15.97 -0.88 -37.72
N PHE A 128 14.71 -0.49 -37.61
CA PHE A 128 13.97 0.18 -38.68
C PHE A 128 13.13 1.32 -38.08
N VAL A 129 12.67 2.22 -38.93
CA VAL A 129 11.70 3.25 -38.56
C VAL A 129 10.36 2.86 -39.21
N PRO A 130 9.30 2.57 -38.45
CA PRO A 130 8.06 2.00 -38.99
C PRO A 130 7.27 2.94 -39.91
N GLY A 131 7.57 4.25 -39.90
CA GLY A 131 6.81 5.27 -40.64
C GLY A 131 5.57 5.73 -39.86
N GLY A 132 4.63 6.41 -40.53
CA GLY A 132 3.33 6.78 -39.93
C GLY A 132 3.39 7.80 -38.78
N GLY A 133 4.52 8.49 -38.58
CA GLY A 133 4.71 9.50 -37.55
C GLY A 133 5.59 9.04 -36.38
N ASP A 134 5.79 7.73 -36.20
CA ASP A 134 6.78 7.21 -35.25
C ASP A 134 8.18 7.32 -35.85
N ARG A 135 9.06 8.05 -35.15
CA ARG A 135 10.44 8.35 -35.57
C ARG A 135 11.47 7.51 -34.81
N ARG A 136 11.04 6.59 -33.96
CA ARG A 136 11.94 5.75 -33.17
C ARG A 136 12.61 4.72 -34.07
N GLU A 137 13.88 4.46 -33.81
CA GLU A 137 14.61 3.33 -34.39
C GLU A 137 14.28 2.09 -33.56
N LEU A 138 13.44 1.22 -34.10
CA LEU A 138 12.88 0.05 -33.42
C LEU A 138 13.59 -1.23 -33.87
N GLY A 139 14.01 -2.06 -32.93
CA GLY A 139 14.60 -3.38 -33.18
C GLY A 139 13.53 -4.48 -33.20
N VAL A 140 13.68 -5.44 -32.30
CA VAL A 140 12.70 -6.51 -31.99
C VAL A 140 11.79 -6.16 -30.82
N TYR A 141 10.66 -6.86 -30.73
CA TYR A 141 9.78 -6.89 -29.56
C TYR A 141 10.34 -7.89 -28.57
N VAL A 142 10.40 -7.51 -27.30
CA VAL A 142 10.62 -8.45 -26.19
C VAL A 142 9.44 -8.30 -25.24
N ASP A 143 8.82 -9.40 -24.83
CA ASP A 143 7.79 -9.40 -23.79
C ASP A 143 8.34 -9.90 -22.46
N ARG A 144 9.31 -10.83 -22.49
CA ARG A 144 9.87 -11.45 -21.29
C ARG A 144 11.36 -11.75 -21.41
N TRP A 145 12.09 -11.52 -20.33
CA TRP A 145 13.48 -11.96 -20.15
C TRP A 145 13.64 -12.66 -18.80
N ALA A 146 13.89 -13.96 -18.80
CA ALA A 146 14.07 -14.75 -17.59
C ALA A 146 15.48 -15.35 -17.53
N CYS A 147 16.03 -15.54 -16.34
CA CYS A 147 17.28 -16.28 -16.15
C CYS A 147 17.17 -17.20 -14.94
N ALA A 148 17.77 -18.39 -15.05
CA ALA A 148 17.83 -19.37 -13.96
C ALA A 148 19.19 -20.09 -13.97
N PRO A 149 19.68 -20.55 -12.80
CA PRO A 149 20.85 -21.40 -12.75
C PRO A 149 20.56 -22.76 -13.38
N ASP A 150 21.60 -23.40 -13.91
CA ASP A 150 21.49 -24.76 -14.42
C ASP A 150 21.16 -25.76 -13.29
N ALA A 151 20.54 -26.88 -13.65
CA ALA A 151 20.11 -27.89 -12.69
C ALA A 151 21.28 -28.39 -11.81
N GLY A 152 21.05 -28.48 -10.50
CA GLY A 152 22.04 -28.93 -9.53
C GLY A 152 23.02 -27.84 -9.03
N PHE A 153 22.91 -26.61 -9.52
CA PHE A 153 23.68 -25.48 -9.01
C PHE A 153 22.85 -24.59 -8.07
N THR A 154 23.39 -24.33 -6.88
CA THR A 154 22.81 -23.41 -5.90
C THR A 154 23.67 -22.14 -5.82
N PRO A 155 23.30 -21.06 -6.53
CA PRO A 155 24.08 -19.84 -6.54
C PRO A 155 23.98 -19.09 -5.21
N MET A 156 25.03 -18.32 -4.90
CA MET A 156 24.99 -17.32 -3.83
C MET A 156 24.32 -16.03 -4.31
N PRO A 157 23.57 -15.33 -3.45
CA PRO A 157 23.04 -14.01 -3.80
C PRO A 157 24.17 -12.98 -3.95
N PRO A 158 23.94 -11.91 -4.74
CA PRO A 158 24.84 -10.75 -4.81
C PRO A 158 25.20 -10.21 -3.43
N ARG A 159 26.47 -9.83 -3.26
CA ARG A 159 26.98 -9.32 -1.98
C ARG A 159 26.21 -8.11 -1.45
N PRO A 160 25.81 -7.11 -2.28
CA PRO A 160 25.02 -5.98 -1.80
C PRO A 160 23.67 -6.40 -1.20
N ALA A 161 23.03 -7.44 -1.73
CA ALA A 161 21.77 -7.95 -1.19
C ALA A 161 21.99 -8.60 0.19
N ILE A 162 23.06 -9.38 0.36
CA ILE A 162 23.44 -9.97 1.66
C ILE A 162 23.70 -8.86 2.69
N GLU A 163 24.48 -7.85 2.31
CA GLU A 163 24.80 -6.70 3.17
C GLU A 163 23.53 -5.94 3.58
N ALA A 164 22.63 -5.66 2.63
CA ALA A 164 21.35 -5.00 2.91
C ALA A 164 20.48 -5.79 3.90
N ALA A 165 20.31 -7.11 3.68
CA ALA A 165 19.55 -7.96 4.58
C ALA A 165 20.16 -8.02 5.99
N ALA A 166 21.49 -8.11 6.08
CA ALA A 166 22.23 -8.13 7.33
C ALA A 166 22.10 -6.80 8.09
N ILE A 167 22.32 -5.67 7.41
CA ILE A 167 22.24 -4.34 8.01
C ILE A 167 20.81 -4.05 8.49
N ALA A 168 19.80 -4.35 7.69
CA ALA A 168 18.41 -4.14 8.07
C ALA A 168 18.01 -4.96 9.31
N SER A 169 18.35 -6.25 9.35
CA SER A 169 18.13 -7.06 10.55
C SER A 169 18.95 -6.57 11.75
N ALA A 170 20.19 -6.10 11.53
CA ALA A 170 21.01 -5.51 12.59
C ALA A 170 20.38 -4.23 13.16
N ALA A 171 19.83 -3.35 12.32
CA ALA A 171 19.19 -2.12 12.72
C ALA A 171 17.95 -2.38 13.59
N PHE A 172 17.06 -3.29 13.17
CA PHE A 172 15.89 -3.67 13.95
C PHE A 172 16.22 -4.50 15.20
N GLY A 173 17.26 -5.35 15.14
CA GLY A 173 17.79 -6.04 16.32
C GLY A 173 18.40 -5.08 17.34
N GLY A 174 19.13 -4.06 16.88
CA GLY A 174 19.65 -2.97 17.70
C GLY A 174 18.53 -2.15 18.34
N LEU A 175 17.48 -1.82 17.58
CA LEU A 175 16.28 -1.19 18.11
C LEU A 175 15.66 -2.01 19.26
N LEU A 176 15.43 -3.31 19.06
CA LEU A 176 14.89 -4.21 20.09
C LEU A 176 15.77 -4.27 21.35
N MET A 177 17.11 -4.28 21.16
CA MET A 177 18.07 -4.23 22.27
C MET A 177 18.00 -2.89 23.02
N LEU A 178 18.03 -1.75 22.31
CA LEU A 178 17.92 -0.41 22.89
C LEU A 178 16.59 -0.19 23.62
N MET A 179 15.55 -0.88 23.17
CA MET A 179 14.25 -0.90 23.81
C MET A 179 14.23 -1.72 25.10
N GLY A 180 15.23 -2.54 25.39
CA GLY A 180 15.21 -3.48 26.51
C GLY A 180 14.13 -4.54 26.35
N ALA A 181 13.96 -5.08 25.13
CA ALA A 181 13.03 -6.16 24.86
C ALA A 181 13.50 -7.48 25.53
N PRO A 182 12.58 -8.32 26.05
CA PRO A 182 12.94 -9.63 26.56
C PRO A 182 13.48 -10.52 25.43
N ALA A 183 14.35 -11.49 25.77
CA ALA A 183 15.05 -12.35 24.81
C ALA A 183 14.11 -13.02 23.79
N MET A 184 12.94 -13.50 24.22
CA MET A 184 11.95 -14.11 23.34
C MET A 184 11.39 -13.11 22.30
N LEU A 185 11.10 -11.87 22.71
CA LEU A 185 10.64 -10.83 21.79
C LEU A 185 11.76 -10.39 20.84
N MET A 186 13.00 -10.32 21.33
CA MET A 186 14.16 -10.05 20.47
C MET A 186 14.31 -11.12 19.39
N ALA A 187 14.29 -12.40 19.78
CA ALA A 187 14.39 -13.52 18.86
C ALA A 187 13.24 -13.53 17.85
N ALA A 188 12.00 -13.42 18.31
CA ALA A 188 10.82 -13.40 17.44
C ALA A 188 10.83 -12.21 16.47
N GLY A 189 11.16 -11.01 16.96
CA GLY A 189 11.23 -9.81 16.13
C GLY A 189 12.34 -9.86 15.08
N VAL A 190 13.53 -10.36 15.47
CA VAL A 190 14.65 -10.55 14.54
C VAL A 190 14.31 -11.61 13.48
N ILE A 191 13.76 -12.76 13.88
CA ILE A 191 13.35 -13.81 12.94
C ILE A 191 12.29 -13.30 11.97
N ALA A 192 11.30 -12.56 12.48
CA ALA A 192 10.23 -11.99 11.65
C ALA A 192 10.77 -10.99 10.62
N VAL A 193 11.59 -10.01 11.04
CA VAL A 193 12.19 -9.03 10.11
C VAL A 193 13.14 -9.74 9.15
N ALA A 194 14.01 -10.62 9.65
CA ALA A 194 14.98 -11.35 8.84
C ALA A 194 14.31 -12.21 7.78
N GLY A 195 13.25 -12.95 8.13
CA GLY A 195 12.53 -13.82 7.20
C GLY A 195 11.59 -13.09 6.26
N LEU A 196 10.86 -12.08 6.72
CA LEU A 196 9.89 -11.38 5.86
C LEU A 196 10.59 -10.50 4.82
N GLN A 197 11.68 -9.82 5.18
CA GLN A 197 12.38 -8.95 4.22
C GLN A 197 13.02 -9.72 3.06
N THR A 198 13.31 -11.01 3.22
CA THR A 198 13.93 -11.79 2.12
C THR A 198 13.00 -11.91 0.94
N LEU A 199 11.68 -11.94 1.16
CA LEU A 199 10.68 -12.13 0.12
C LEU A 199 10.84 -11.11 -1.02
N PRO A 200 10.83 -9.78 -0.78
CA PRO A 200 11.12 -8.80 -1.82
C PRO A 200 12.60 -8.73 -2.21
N LEU A 201 13.54 -9.11 -1.34
CA LEU A 201 14.97 -9.05 -1.68
C LEU A 201 15.42 -10.15 -2.66
N VAL A 202 14.75 -11.31 -2.67
CA VAL A 202 15.09 -12.44 -3.56
C VAL A 202 14.21 -12.53 -4.80
N ARG A 203 13.11 -11.77 -4.85
CA ARG A 203 12.15 -11.85 -5.95
C ARG A 203 12.65 -11.06 -7.16
N ASP A 204 12.59 -11.68 -8.33
CA ASP A 204 12.96 -11.08 -9.61
C ASP A 204 14.32 -10.34 -9.56
N PHE A 205 14.37 -9.07 -9.93
CA PHE A 205 15.58 -8.25 -9.93
C PHE A 205 15.90 -7.62 -8.58
N GLY A 206 15.16 -7.93 -7.51
CA GLY A 206 15.46 -7.48 -6.15
C GLY A 206 16.94 -7.62 -5.77
N PRO A 207 17.59 -8.77 -6.00
CA PRO A 207 18.99 -8.98 -5.64
C PRO A 207 20.00 -8.15 -6.46
N PHE A 208 19.64 -7.78 -7.69
CA PHE A 208 20.56 -7.22 -8.69
C PHE A 208 20.38 -5.73 -8.92
N SER A 209 19.25 -5.17 -8.48
CA SER A 209 18.89 -3.78 -8.71
C SER A 209 19.26 -2.89 -7.54
N ALA A 210 19.61 -1.64 -7.85
CA ALA A 210 19.50 -0.58 -6.88
C ALA A 210 18.00 -0.29 -6.69
N PHE A 211 17.47 -0.57 -5.50
CA PHE A 211 16.16 -0.05 -5.09
C PHE A 211 16.19 1.49 -5.19
N ALA A 212 15.03 2.11 -5.41
CA ALA A 212 14.92 3.58 -5.51
C ALA A 212 15.49 4.30 -4.27
N LEU A 213 15.43 3.65 -3.11
CA LEU A 213 16.21 3.99 -1.92
C LEU A 213 17.00 2.75 -1.47
N PRO A 214 18.27 2.88 -1.07
CA PRO A 214 19.01 1.77 -0.52
C PRO A 214 18.31 1.19 0.72
N VAL A 215 18.05 -0.12 0.70
CA VAL A 215 17.27 -0.85 1.71
C VAL A 215 17.87 -0.73 3.11
N ASP A 216 19.20 -0.73 3.18
CA ASP A 216 19.99 -0.54 4.40
C ASP A 216 19.74 0.84 5.04
N TRP A 217 19.83 1.92 4.27
CA TRP A 217 19.56 3.28 4.75
C TRP A 217 18.10 3.47 5.18
N LEU A 218 17.16 2.88 4.44
CA LEU A 218 15.75 2.87 4.83
C LEU A 218 15.55 2.19 6.19
N ALA A 219 16.13 1.00 6.39
CA ALA A 219 16.02 0.27 7.65
C ALA A 219 16.68 1.03 8.82
N ILE A 220 17.87 1.60 8.61
CA ILE A 220 18.57 2.41 9.62
C ILE A 220 17.74 3.64 9.99
N GLY A 221 17.26 4.40 9.00
CA GLY A 221 16.47 5.61 9.22
C GLY A 221 15.18 5.33 10.00
N LEU A 222 14.47 4.25 9.65
CA LEU A 222 13.27 3.83 10.37
C LEU A 222 13.56 3.35 11.79
N ALA A 223 14.63 2.57 11.99
CA ALA A 223 15.03 2.11 13.33
C ALA A 223 15.42 3.29 14.24
N LEU A 224 16.16 4.27 13.71
CA LEU A 224 16.52 5.49 14.43
C LEU A 224 15.27 6.34 14.75
N THR A 225 14.34 6.47 13.81
CA THR A 225 13.08 7.19 14.03
C THR A 225 12.21 6.51 15.09
N ALA A 226 12.15 5.18 15.09
CA ALA A 226 11.46 4.40 16.12
C ALA A 226 12.08 4.63 17.50
N TRP A 227 13.41 4.59 17.59
CA TRP A 227 14.14 4.88 18.82
C TRP A 227 13.91 6.32 19.31
N ALA A 228 14.00 7.31 18.43
CA ALA A 228 13.70 8.71 18.73
C ALA A 228 12.24 8.88 19.21
N THR A 229 11.28 8.19 18.60
CA THR A 229 9.88 8.19 19.02
C THR A 229 9.73 7.71 20.47
N LEU A 230 10.45 6.65 20.85
CA LEU A 230 10.45 6.14 22.22
C LEU A 230 11.14 7.09 23.20
N LEU A 231 12.26 7.69 22.80
CA LEU A 231 12.97 8.68 23.62
C LEU A 231 12.09 9.91 23.88
N LEU A 232 11.52 10.50 22.83
CA LEU A 232 10.60 11.64 22.93
C LEU A 232 9.36 11.28 23.76
N SER A 233 8.84 10.06 23.61
CA SER A 233 7.71 9.58 24.41
C SER A 233 8.09 9.46 25.89
N ARG A 234 9.28 8.93 26.21
CA ARG A 234 9.80 8.85 27.57
C ARG A 234 9.95 10.25 28.19
N LEU A 235 10.54 11.18 27.43
CA LEU A 235 10.73 12.57 27.87
C LEU A 235 9.38 13.26 28.16
N ARG A 236 8.40 13.12 27.25
CA ARG A 236 7.06 13.71 27.42
C ARG A 236 6.26 13.07 28.56
N LEU A 237 6.44 11.77 28.80
CA LEU A 237 5.70 11.06 29.85
C LEU A 237 6.35 11.16 31.23
N GLY A 238 7.61 11.61 31.32
CA GLY A 238 8.39 11.59 32.57
C GLY A 238 8.69 10.19 33.12
N ARG A 239 8.42 9.14 32.32
CA ARG A 239 8.56 7.72 32.72
C ARG A 239 8.83 6.84 31.52
N ALA A 240 9.31 5.62 31.77
CA ALA A 240 9.55 4.63 30.72
C ALA A 240 8.26 4.27 29.96
N VAL A 241 8.39 4.10 28.63
CA VAL A 241 7.31 3.59 27.78
C VAL A 241 7.02 2.14 28.17
N SER A 242 5.74 1.79 28.27
CA SER A 242 5.33 0.43 28.65
C SER A 242 5.83 -0.63 27.67
N VAL A 243 5.94 -1.89 28.11
CA VAL A 243 6.30 -3.03 27.24
C VAL A 243 5.40 -3.08 26.00
N ALA A 244 4.09 -2.95 26.18
CA ALA A 244 3.13 -2.92 25.09
C ALA A 244 3.37 -1.75 24.11
N GLY A 245 3.67 -0.56 24.62
CA GLY A 245 3.98 0.60 23.77
C GLY A 245 5.29 0.43 22.99
N ARG A 246 6.29 -0.20 23.61
CA ARG A 246 7.52 -0.60 22.93
C ARG A 246 7.21 -1.59 21.79
N VAL A 247 6.47 -2.66 22.06
CA VAL A 247 6.04 -3.63 21.02
C VAL A 247 5.34 -2.93 19.86
N VAL A 248 4.40 -2.02 20.14
CA VAL A 248 3.71 -1.28 19.08
C VAL A 248 4.67 -0.46 18.23
N VAL A 249 5.58 0.29 18.83
CA VAL A 249 6.57 1.06 18.05
C VAL A 249 7.40 0.13 17.17
N PHE A 250 7.89 -0.99 17.70
CA PHE A 250 8.62 -1.96 16.89
C PHE A 250 7.78 -2.49 15.72
N VAL A 251 6.57 -2.99 15.98
CA VAL A 251 5.69 -3.56 14.96
C VAL A 251 5.33 -2.53 13.90
N THR A 252 5.00 -1.30 14.29
CA THR A 252 4.66 -0.22 13.36
C THR A 252 5.83 0.09 12.41
N PHE A 253 7.05 0.26 12.93
CA PHE A 253 8.20 0.60 12.09
C PHE A 253 8.71 -0.59 11.28
N ALA A 254 8.61 -1.82 11.79
CA ALA A 254 8.92 -3.02 11.03
C ALA A 254 7.92 -3.24 9.88
N ALA A 255 6.62 -3.04 10.12
CA ALA A 255 5.59 -3.11 9.08
C ALA A 255 5.78 -2.00 8.03
N LEU A 256 6.08 -0.76 8.46
CA LEU A 256 6.41 0.34 7.56
C LEU A 256 7.62 0.01 6.67
N TYR A 257 8.69 -0.54 7.27
CA TYR A 257 9.87 -1.00 6.52
C TYR A 257 9.50 -2.06 5.46
N LEU A 258 8.79 -3.12 5.86
CA LEU A 258 8.41 -4.21 4.94
C LEU A 258 7.47 -3.72 3.83
N LYS A 259 6.52 -2.83 4.14
CA LYS A 259 5.65 -2.23 3.12
C LYS A 259 6.45 -1.39 2.13
N LEU A 260 7.35 -0.53 2.61
CA LEU A 260 8.19 0.29 1.74
C LEU A 260 9.16 -0.54 0.90
N LEU A 261 9.73 -1.61 1.46
CA LEU A 261 10.60 -2.52 0.74
C LEU A 261 9.89 -3.13 -0.48
N ALA A 262 8.63 -3.54 -0.33
CA ALA A 262 7.84 -4.06 -1.45
C ALA A 262 7.30 -2.96 -2.38
N LEU A 263 6.94 -1.78 -1.87
CA LEU A 263 6.47 -0.67 -2.69
C LEU A 263 7.59 -0.01 -3.51
N LEU A 264 8.82 -0.03 -3.05
CA LEU A 264 9.99 0.51 -3.75
C LEU A 264 10.71 -0.56 -4.57
N HIS A 265 10.19 -1.79 -4.61
CA HIS A 265 10.73 -2.89 -5.39
C HIS A 265 10.66 -2.57 -6.89
N PRO A 266 11.68 -2.89 -7.70
CA PRO A 266 11.67 -2.65 -9.16
C PRO A 266 10.50 -3.32 -9.88
N SER A 267 10.09 -4.52 -9.43
CA SER A 267 8.92 -5.20 -9.98
C SER A 267 7.59 -4.54 -9.58
N LYS A 268 7.56 -3.55 -8.68
CA LYS A 268 6.29 -2.96 -8.27
C LYS A 268 5.73 -2.07 -9.38
N LEU A 269 4.61 -2.50 -9.97
CA LEU A 269 3.84 -1.69 -10.93
C LEU A 269 3.56 -0.29 -10.37
N VAL A 270 3.80 0.72 -11.20
CA VAL A 270 3.61 2.12 -10.81
C VAL A 270 2.13 2.48 -10.73
N ILE A 271 1.29 1.91 -11.61
CA ILE A 271 -0.17 2.12 -11.68
C ILE A 271 -0.45 3.63 -11.66
N ASP A 272 -1.34 4.11 -10.80
CA ASP A 272 -1.74 5.52 -10.72
C ASP A 272 -0.71 6.40 -10.00
N ALA A 273 0.43 5.86 -9.55
CA ALA A 273 1.42 6.65 -8.84
C ALA A 273 2.07 7.72 -9.74
N VAL A 274 2.21 7.48 -11.05
CA VAL A 274 2.68 8.52 -12.00
C VAL A 274 1.65 9.66 -12.09
N PHE A 275 0.36 9.31 -12.14
CA PHE A 275 -0.71 10.32 -12.10
C PHE A 275 -0.57 11.19 -10.86
N HIS A 276 -0.37 10.59 -9.69
CA HIS A 276 -0.16 11.34 -8.44
C HIS A 276 1.12 12.19 -8.43
N ALA A 277 2.21 11.69 -9.02
CA ALA A 277 3.45 12.46 -9.17
C ALA A 277 3.25 13.73 -10.01
N HIS A 278 2.53 13.63 -11.14
CA HIS A 278 2.19 14.81 -11.94
C HIS A 278 1.27 15.79 -11.22
N ARG A 279 0.34 15.31 -10.38
CA ARG A 279 -0.48 16.22 -9.54
C ARG A 279 0.35 16.94 -8.50
N LEU A 280 1.38 16.29 -7.94
CA LEU A 280 2.34 16.94 -7.06
C LEU A 280 3.15 18.00 -7.81
N GLU A 281 3.64 17.71 -9.02
CA GLU A 281 4.32 18.70 -9.88
C GLU A 281 3.45 19.93 -10.13
N TRP A 282 2.16 19.74 -10.41
CA TRP A 282 1.22 20.84 -10.61
C TRP A 282 1.14 21.73 -9.37
N VAL A 283 1.05 21.14 -8.18
CA VAL A 283 1.07 21.88 -6.92
C VAL A 283 2.38 22.66 -6.73
N LEU A 284 3.52 22.06 -7.06
CA LEU A 284 4.82 22.75 -7.02
C LEU A 284 4.90 23.92 -8.03
N GLN A 285 4.17 23.82 -9.14
CA GLN A 285 4.03 24.88 -10.15
C GLN A 285 2.94 25.91 -9.80
N GLY A 286 2.33 25.84 -8.61
CA GLY A 286 1.27 26.76 -8.18
C GLY A 286 -0.12 26.45 -8.76
N ARG A 287 -0.32 25.30 -9.41
CA ARG A 287 -1.60 24.85 -9.95
C ARG A 287 -2.34 24.00 -8.92
N TYR A 288 -3.10 24.67 -8.05
CA TYR A 288 -3.79 24.02 -6.94
C TYR A 288 -5.16 23.42 -7.32
N LEU A 289 -5.85 23.96 -8.32
CA LEU A 289 -7.20 23.52 -8.70
C LEU A 289 -7.15 22.56 -9.88
N PHE A 290 -7.56 21.30 -9.70
CA PHE A 290 -7.60 20.33 -10.79
C PHE A 290 -8.80 19.37 -10.68
N THR A 291 -9.34 19.01 -11.85
CA THR A 291 -10.42 18.02 -12.00
C THR A 291 -9.87 16.68 -12.49
N GLN A 292 -10.68 15.63 -12.32
CA GLN A 292 -10.51 14.35 -13.00
C GLN A 292 -11.76 14.04 -13.81
N THR A 293 -11.57 13.59 -15.04
CA THR A 293 -12.63 13.16 -15.95
C THR A 293 -12.94 11.69 -15.72
N MET A 294 -14.21 11.35 -15.50
CA MET A 294 -14.69 9.96 -15.49
C MET A 294 -14.84 9.43 -16.92
N PRO A 295 -14.90 8.10 -17.14
CA PRO A 295 -15.19 7.53 -18.46
C PRO A 295 -16.49 8.05 -19.09
N SER A 296 -17.44 8.49 -18.28
CA SER A 296 -18.69 9.13 -18.71
C SER A 296 -18.54 10.58 -19.19
N GLY A 297 -17.33 11.15 -19.14
CA GLY A 297 -17.07 12.57 -19.44
C GLY A 297 -17.40 13.53 -18.29
N VAL A 298 -17.94 13.04 -17.17
CA VAL A 298 -18.17 13.88 -15.97
C VAL A 298 -16.84 14.28 -15.37
N GLU A 299 -16.62 15.58 -15.20
CA GLU A 299 -15.52 16.07 -14.38
C GLU A 299 -15.90 16.16 -12.90
N PHE A 300 -14.96 15.81 -12.03
CA PHE A 300 -15.10 16.00 -10.58
C PHE A 300 -13.86 16.68 -10.00
N PRO A 301 -14.02 17.49 -8.94
CA PRO A 301 -12.89 18.08 -8.22
C PRO A 301 -12.03 16.96 -7.65
N TYR A 302 -10.74 16.95 -7.98
CA TYR A 302 -9.82 16.00 -7.37
C TYR A 302 -9.24 16.62 -6.09
N ALA A 303 -8.95 15.79 -5.09
CA ALA A 303 -8.55 16.27 -3.78
C ALA A 303 -7.08 16.73 -3.75
N ILE A 304 -6.78 17.74 -2.92
CA ILE A 304 -5.48 18.43 -2.91
C ILE A 304 -4.61 18.11 -1.68
N GLY A 305 -5.21 17.67 -0.58
CA GLY A 305 -4.57 17.60 0.73
C GLY A 305 -3.27 16.79 0.75
N LEU A 306 -3.22 15.65 0.06
CA LEU A 306 -2.01 14.83 -0.05
C LEU A 306 -0.83 15.60 -0.65
N TYR A 307 -1.07 16.36 -1.73
CA TYR A 307 0.00 17.01 -2.49
C TYR A 307 0.54 18.21 -1.74
N VAL A 308 -0.34 19.01 -1.13
CA VAL A 308 0.08 20.13 -0.27
C VAL A 308 0.88 19.62 0.92
N PHE A 309 0.49 18.50 1.51
CA PHE A 309 1.25 17.87 2.59
C PHE A 309 2.59 17.30 2.12
N THR A 310 2.64 16.77 0.89
CA THR A 310 3.84 16.16 0.32
C THR A 310 4.85 17.21 -0.17
N ALA A 311 4.39 18.38 -0.61
CA ALA A 311 5.22 19.40 -1.26
C ALA A 311 6.48 19.80 -0.46
N PRO A 312 6.44 20.04 0.88
CA PRO A 312 7.63 20.38 1.64
C PRO A 312 8.68 19.26 1.71
N TRP A 313 8.34 18.02 1.36
CA TRP A 313 9.26 16.89 1.41
C TRP A 313 10.00 16.67 0.08
N THR A 314 9.64 17.42 -0.96
CA THR A 314 10.28 17.36 -2.29
C THR A 314 11.71 17.91 -2.29
N VAL A 315 12.12 18.60 -1.21
CA VAL A 315 13.52 19.01 -0.99
C VAL A 315 14.46 17.81 -0.89
N PHE A 316 13.96 16.64 -0.49
CA PHE A 316 14.78 15.46 -0.25
C PHE A 316 14.93 14.55 -1.47
N THR A 317 14.07 14.69 -2.49
CA THR A 317 14.10 13.82 -3.68
C THR A 317 13.29 14.40 -4.83
N SER A 318 13.76 14.16 -6.06
CA SER A 318 13.03 14.39 -7.30
C SER A 318 12.19 13.19 -7.74
N ASP A 319 12.32 12.03 -7.08
CA ASP A 319 11.47 10.86 -7.31
C ASP A 319 10.16 11.00 -6.51
N PHE A 320 9.19 11.66 -7.12
CA PHE A 320 7.90 11.93 -6.51
C PHE A 320 7.04 10.67 -6.31
N VAL A 321 7.24 9.62 -7.12
CA VAL A 321 6.54 8.34 -6.95
C VAL A 321 6.97 7.68 -5.64
N SER A 322 8.28 7.58 -5.41
CA SER A 322 8.82 7.03 -4.17
C SER A 322 8.46 7.90 -2.96
N LEU A 323 8.53 9.22 -3.10
CA LEU A 323 8.17 10.16 -2.03
C LEU A 323 6.71 9.98 -1.58
N LEU A 324 5.77 9.92 -2.53
CA LEU A 324 4.36 9.73 -2.22
C LEU A 324 4.11 8.38 -1.54
N ARG A 325 4.73 7.30 -2.03
CA ARG A 325 4.66 5.97 -1.39
C ARG A 325 5.14 6.01 0.06
N ILE A 326 6.24 6.72 0.34
CA ILE A 326 6.78 6.91 1.70
C ILE A 326 5.79 7.68 2.58
N VAL A 327 5.32 8.85 2.11
CA VAL A 327 4.41 9.71 2.87
C VAL A 327 3.13 8.97 3.27
N ILE A 328 2.52 8.24 2.33
CA ILE A 328 1.24 7.57 2.55
C ILE A 328 1.40 6.39 3.50
N THR A 329 2.44 5.59 3.30
CA THR A 329 2.68 4.43 4.16
C THR A 329 3.09 4.85 5.57
N ALA A 330 3.82 5.96 5.71
CA ALA A 330 4.11 6.56 7.01
C ALA A 330 2.86 7.10 7.70
N ALA A 331 1.95 7.75 6.96
CA ALA A 331 0.67 8.23 7.49
C ALA A 331 -0.21 7.06 7.98
N GLU A 332 -0.28 5.97 7.21
CA GLU A 332 -0.99 4.75 7.61
C GLU A 332 -0.36 4.11 8.86
N ALA A 333 0.96 3.96 8.90
CA ALA A 333 1.69 3.46 10.07
C ALA A 333 1.42 4.31 11.33
N ALA A 334 1.34 5.64 11.21
CA ALA A 334 0.98 6.53 12.30
C ALA A 334 -0.44 6.28 12.82
N GLY A 335 -1.37 5.82 11.97
CA GLY A 335 -2.70 5.36 12.35
C GLY A 335 -2.67 4.25 13.41
N GLY A 336 -1.76 3.29 13.28
CA GLY A 336 -1.55 2.24 14.29
C GLY A 336 -1.11 2.77 15.65
N LEU A 337 -0.20 3.76 15.66
CA LEU A 337 0.23 4.43 16.90
C LEU A 337 -0.91 5.22 17.56
N LEU A 338 -1.75 5.87 16.74
CA LEU A 338 -2.92 6.61 17.21
C LEU A 338 -3.96 5.66 17.82
N LEU A 339 -4.22 4.50 17.19
CA LEU A 339 -5.10 3.48 17.75
C LEU A 339 -4.58 2.96 19.09
N TYR A 340 -3.28 2.66 19.19
CA TYR A 340 -2.69 2.28 20.48
C TYR A 340 -2.96 3.34 21.54
N ARG A 341 -2.67 4.61 21.24
CA ARG A 341 -2.89 5.72 22.17
C ARG A 341 -4.36 5.86 22.55
N LEU A 342 -5.27 5.75 21.59
CA LEU A 342 -6.71 5.89 21.78
C LEU A 342 -7.25 4.83 22.73
N ILE A 343 -6.92 3.56 22.49
CA ILE A 343 -7.38 2.42 23.30
C ILE A 343 -6.72 2.45 24.68
N ALA A 344 -5.39 2.63 24.75
CA ALA A 344 -4.66 2.64 26.01
C ALA A 344 -5.11 3.79 26.93
N ARG A 345 -5.50 4.94 26.37
CA ARG A 345 -5.98 6.08 27.15
C ARG A 345 -7.46 5.96 27.55
N SER A 346 -8.29 5.36 26.70
CA SER A 346 -9.73 5.28 26.94
C SER A 346 -10.11 4.11 27.84
N TRP A 347 -9.43 2.97 27.69
CA TRP A 347 -9.76 1.73 28.40
C TRP A 347 -8.71 1.26 29.41
N ASP A 348 -7.55 1.91 29.45
CA ASP A 348 -6.38 1.47 30.24
C ASP A 348 -5.95 0.00 29.98
N ASP A 349 -6.39 -0.59 28.86
CA ASP A 349 -5.97 -1.93 28.44
C ASP A 349 -4.91 -1.82 27.34
N ARG A 350 -3.65 -1.79 27.78
CA ARG A 350 -2.49 -1.69 26.88
C ARG A 350 -2.26 -2.94 26.04
N VAL A 351 -2.76 -4.09 26.48
CA VAL A 351 -2.61 -5.36 25.74
C VAL A 351 -3.56 -5.33 24.54
N VAL A 352 -4.83 -5.00 24.75
CA VAL A 352 -5.79 -4.79 23.66
C VAL A 352 -5.30 -3.70 22.70
N ALA A 353 -4.78 -2.59 23.24
CA ALA A 353 -4.22 -1.52 22.43
C ALA A 353 -3.07 -2.00 21.53
N ALA A 354 -2.15 -2.81 22.06
CA ALA A 354 -1.03 -3.32 21.28
C ALA A 354 -1.45 -4.36 20.25
N THR A 355 -2.37 -5.25 20.61
CA THR A 355 -2.94 -6.22 19.68
C THR A 355 -3.69 -5.52 18.54
N ALA A 356 -4.49 -4.48 18.83
CA ALA A 356 -5.20 -3.71 17.82
C ALA A 356 -4.24 -2.99 16.86
N ALA A 357 -3.21 -2.33 17.37
CA ALA A 357 -2.20 -1.69 16.53
C ALA A 357 -1.43 -2.69 15.64
N SER A 358 -1.19 -3.90 16.16
CA SER A 358 -0.52 -4.97 15.41
C SER A 358 -1.42 -5.54 14.32
N LEU A 359 -2.69 -5.83 14.63
CA LEU A 359 -3.69 -6.28 13.66
C LEU A 359 -3.98 -5.21 12.60
N TYR A 360 -3.98 -3.93 12.97
CA TYR A 360 -4.14 -2.80 12.05
C TYR A 360 -3.07 -2.80 10.96
N ALA A 361 -1.81 -3.07 11.32
CA ALA A 361 -0.68 -3.09 10.38
C ALA A 361 -0.76 -4.20 9.33
N VAL A 362 -1.59 -5.22 9.57
CA VAL A 362 -1.71 -6.43 8.74
C VAL A 362 -3.11 -6.59 8.14
N VAL A 363 -3.88 -5.51 8.02
CA VAL A 363 -5.18 -5.56 7.32
C VAL A 363 -4.95 -5.68 5.80
N PRO A 364 -5.43 -6.75 5.13
CA PRO A 364 -5.20 -6.99 3.70
C PRO A 364 -5.56 -5.81 2.80
N ARG A 365 -6.70 -5.13 3.07
CA ARG A 365 -7.16 -4.01 2.23
C ARG A 365 -6.18 -2.85 2.19
N THR A 366 -5.44 -2.59 3.27
CA THR A 366 -4.45 -1.50 3.27
C THR A 366 -3.37 -1.76 2.24
N PHE A 367 -2.99 -3.03 2.04
CA PHE A 367 -2.04 -3.42 1.02
C PHE A 367 -2.65 -3.18 -0.37
N GLU A 368 -3.86 -3.64 -0.64
CA GLU A 368 -4.46 -3.45 -1.96
C GLU A 368 -4.60 -1.96 -2.35
N ILE A 369 -5.07 -1.12 -1.44
CA ILE A 369 -5.29 0.31 -1.71
C ILE A 369 -3.97 1.06 -1.98
N VAL A 370 -2.96 0.85 -1.12
CA VAL A 370 -1.65 1.48 -1.30
C VAL A 370 -0.93 0.90 -2.51
N GLY A 371 -1.03 -0.42 -2.72
CA GLY A 371 -0.45 -1.13 -3.85
C GLY A 371 -1.03 -0.69 -5.18
N ASN A 372 -2.34 -0.42 -5.25
CA ASN A 372 -3.01 0.10 -6.44
C ASN A 372 -2.87 1.61 -6.61
N ALA A 373 -2.02 2.25 -5.80
CA ALA A 373 -1.76 3.68 -5.84
C ALA A 373 -3.03 4.55 -5.69
N ASN A 374 -4.03 4.11 -4.92
CA ASN A 374 -5.17 4.97 -4.55
C ASN A 374 -4.76 5.87 -3.37
N MET A 375 -3.82 6.77 -3.65
CA MET A 375 -2.96 7.43 -2.69
C MET A 375 -3.70 8.48 -1.85
N THR A 376 -4.53 9.32 -2.49
CA THR A 376 -5.32 10.35 -1.81
C THR A 376 -6.32 9.76 -0.84
N ASN A 377 -6.95 8.64 -1.19
CA ASN A 377 -7.89 7.96 -0.30
C ASN A 377 -7.16 7.35 0.91
N ALA A 378 -6.06 6.61 0.70
CA ALA A 378 -5.27 6.04 1.79
C ALA A 378 -4.78 7.10 2.79
N PHE A 379 -4.26 8.21 2.28
CA PHE A 379 -3.83 9.34 3.08
C PHE A 379 -5.01 9.99 3.81
N GLY A 380 -6.12 10.24 3.11
CA GLY A 380 -7.35 10.79 3.68
C GLY A 380 -7.91 9.94 4.82
N GLN A 381 -7.89 8.60 4.72
CA GLN A 381 -8.31 7.74 5.82
C GLN A 381 -7.39 7.82 7.05
N SER A 382 -6.08 7.96 6.83
CA SER A 382 -5.12 8.15 7.93
C SER A 382 -5.38 9.47 8.67
N VAL A 383 -5.66 10.55 7.92
CA VAL A 383 -6.04 11.85 8.48
C VAL A 383 -7.42 11.79 9.17
N ALA A 384 -8.38 11.06 8.60
CA ALA A 384 -9.70 10.85 9.21
C ALA A 384 -9.60 10.11 10.55
N LEU A 385 -8.73 9.10 10.64
CA LEU A 385 -8.45 8.41 11.89
C LEU A 385 -7.80 9.35 12.92
N ALA A 386 -6.90 10.23 12.49
CA ALA A 386 -6.34 11.27 13.36
C ALA A 386 -7.40 12.26 13.85
N ALA A 387 -8.31 12.69 12.98
CA ALA A 387 -9.44 13.55 13.34
C ALA A 387 -10.38 12.87 14.35
N LEU A 388 -10.72 11.60 14.14
CA LEU A 388 -11.54 10.82 15.07
C LEU A 388 -10.84 10.62 16.42
N ALA A 389 -9.54 10.34 16.42
CA ALA A 389 -8.76 10.22 17.64
C ALA A 389 -8.71 11.55 18.40
N ALA A 390 -8.54 12.68 17.72
CA ALA A 390 -8.59 14.01 18.31
C ALA A 390 -9.99 14.32 18.89
N ALA A 391 -11.06 14.06 18.13
CA ALA A 391 -12.45 14.24 18.54
C ALA A 391 -12.80 13.43 19.79
N THR A 392 -12.18 12.25 19.97
CA THR A 392 -12.42 11.38 21.12
C THR A 392 -11.55 11.73 22.33
N LEU A 393 -10.27 12.07 22.10
CA LEU A 393 -9.28 12.24 23.17
C LEU A 393 -9.15 13.67 23.69
N TRP A 394 -9.46 14.68 22.88
CA TRP A 394 -9.33 16.08 23.30
C TRP A 394 -10.56 16.51 24.10
N PRO A 395 -10.38 17.23 25.22
CA PRO A 395 -11.50 17.84 25.91
C PRO A 395 -12.05 19.01 25.07
N LEU A 396 -13.35 18.98 24.77
CA LEU A 396 -14.04 19.98 23.94
C LEU A 396 -15.04 20.77 24.79
N SER A 397 -14.55 21.46 25.82
CA SER A 397 -15.39 22.27 26.71
C SER A 397 -15.11 23.77 26.57
N LYS A 398 -15.98 24.62 27.15
CA LYS A 398 -15.76 26.08 27.20
C LYS A 398 -14.37 26.37 27.81
N GLY A 399 -13.58 27.19 27.13
CA GLY A 399 -12.19 27.52 27.50
C GLY A 399 -11.11 26.78 26.70
N HIS A 400 -11.46 25.70 25.99
CA HIS A 400 -10.52 24.89 25.20
C HIS A 400 -10.54 25.25 23.71
N TRP A 401 -10.51 26.55 23.40
CA TRP A 401 -10.62 27.03 22.01
C TRP A 401 -9.50 26.52 21.12
N ARG A 402 -8.28 26.30 21.67
CA ARG A 402 -7.15 25.77 20.92
C ARG A 402 -7.41 24.35 20.41
N GLN A 403 -8.04 23.50 21.22
CA GLN A 403 -8.43 22.14 20.84
C GLN A 403 -9.52 22.17 19.77
N TRP A 404 -10.50 23.07 19.93
CA TRP A 404 -11.54 23.27 18.92
C TRP A 404 -10.95 23.72 17.58
N THR A 405 -10.10 24.75 17.56
CA THR A 405 -9.43 25.23 16.35
C THR A 405 -8.57 24.13 15.73
N GLY A 406 -7.79 23.41 16.54
CA GLY A 406 -6.99 22.28 16.07
C GLY A 406 -7.84 21.18 15.44
N LEU A 407 -9.00 20.88 16.02
CA LEU A 407 -9.92 19.87 15.51
C LEU A 407 -10.57 20.34 14.20
N THR A 408 -11.01 21.61 14.12
CA THR A 408 -11.53 22.22 12.90
C THR A 408 -10.52 22.16 11.76
N LEU A 409 -9.27 22.55 12.01
CA LEU A 409 -8.21 22.52 10.99
C LEU A 409 -7.89 21.09 10.54
N LEU A 410 -7.85 20.14 11.48
CA LEU A 410 -7.59 18.74 11.17
C LEU A 410 -8.74 18.10 10.38
N ILE A 411 -9.99 18.40 10.73
CA ILE A 411 -11.16 17.96 9.96
C ILE A 411 -11.10 18.59 8.56
N ALA A 412 -10.90 19.90 8.45
CA ALA A 412 -10.86 20.59 7.16
C ALA A 412 -9.78 20.00 6.25
N PHE A 413 -8.59 19.73 6.81
CA PHE A 413 -7.52 19.04 6.09
C PHE A 413 -7.94 17.63 5.64
N GLY A 414 -8.58 16.84 6.51
CA GLY A 414 -9.15 15.53 6.15
C GLY A 414 -10.18 15.60 5.02
N LEU A 415 -11.07 16.60 5.07
CA LEU A 415 -12.07 16.85 4.01
C LEU A 415 -11.41 17.21 2.66
N LEU A 416 -10.23 17.84 2.69
CA LEU A 416 -9.44 18.18 1.49
C LEU A 416 -8.57 17.02 0.97
N CYS A 417 -8.43 15.91 1.71
CA CYS A 417 -7.56 14.80 1.33
C CYS A 417 -8.18 13.86 0.28
N HIS A 418 -9.51 13.66 0.32
CA HIS A 418 -10.23 12.85 -0.65
C HIS A 418 -11.74 13.11 -0.59
N ILE A 419 -12.44 13.03 -1.73
CA ILE A 419 -13.89 13.27 -1.76
C ILE A 419 -14.69 12.23 -0.97
N SER A 420 -14.27 10.95 -0.96
CA SER A 420 -14.93 9.95 -0.11
C SER A 420 -14.61 10.17 1.36
N THR A 421 -13.44 10.71 1.69
CA THR A 421 -13.12 11.11 3.07
C THR A 421 -14.01 12.25 3.50
N PHE A 422 -14.33 13.21 2.62
CA PHE A 422 -15.31 14.26 2.92
C PHE A 422 -16.63 13.67 3.43
N THR A 423 -17.22 12.76 2.65
CA THR A 423 -18.50 12.14 2.97
C THR A 423 -18.41 11.24 4.21
N LEU A 424 -17.41 10.37 4.27
CA LEU A 424 -17.30 9.35 5.32
C LEU A 424 -16.88 9.93 6.66
N LEU A 425 -15.86 10.81 6.71
CA LEU A 425 -15.47 11.48 7.94
C LEU A 425 -16.61 12.38 8.47
N GLY A 426 -17.27 13.11 7.57
CA GLY A 426 -18.44 13.91 7.92
C GLY A 426 -19.56 13.06 8.53
N ALA A 427 -19.88 11.92 7.93
CA ALA A 427 -20.88 10.99 8.46
C ALA A 427 -20.46 10.34 9.78
N ILE A 428 -19.19 9.94 9.94
CA ILE A 428 -18.68 9.35 11.19
C ILE A 428 -18.79 10.37 12.33
N LEU A 429 -18.31 11.60 12.11
CA LEU A 429 -18.35 12.65 13.13
C LEU A 429 -19.79 13.14 13.39
N GLY A 430 -20.63 13.22 12.35
CA GLY A 430 -22.05 13.53 12.51
C GLY A 430 -22.78 12.50 13.36
N THR A 431 -22.58 11.21 13.07
CA THR A 431 -23.12 10.12 13.89
C THR A 431 -22.57 10.18 15.32
N LEU A 432 -21.28 10.48 15.50
CA LEU A 432 -20.67 10.62 16.83
C LEU A 432 -21.28 11.78 17.63
N VAL A 433 -21.55 12.92 16.98
CA VAL A 433 -22.26 14.06 17.59
C VAL A 433 -23.65 13.64 18.07
N LEU A 434 -24.42 12.93 17.24
CA LEU A 434 -25.76 12.44 17.61
C LEU A 434 -25.70 11.47 18.79
N LEU A 435 -24.74 10.54 18.78
CA LEU A 435 -24.53 9.59 19.87
C LEU A 435 -24.10 10.28 21.16
N TYR A 436 -23.22 11.28 21.11
CA TYR A 436 -22.84 12.07 22.29
C TYR A 436 -24.01 12.87 22.85
N TRP A 437 -24.94 13.31 21.98
CA TRP A 437 -26.12 14.05 22.38
C TRP A 437 -27.18 13.16 23.05
N TRP A 438 -27.50 12.01 22.44
CA TRP A 438 -28.57 11.11 22.89
C TRP A 438 -28.12 10.13 23.98
N GLU A 439 -27.02 9.42 23.76
CA GLU A 439 -26.56 8.30 24.60
C GLU A 439 -25.41 8.71 25.54
N GLY A 440 -24.77 9.83 25.25
CA GLY A 440 -23.67 10.35 26.05
C GLY A 440 -24.12 10.88 27.41
N ARG A 441 -23.20 10.81 28.39
CA ARG A 441 -23.36 11.48 29.68
C ARG A 441 -23.62 12.99 29.49
N PRO A 442 -24.29 13.69 30.43
CA PRO A 442 -24.60 15.12 30.30
C PRO A 442 -23.40 16.01 29.94
N SER A 443 -22.18 15.63 30.36
CA SER A 443 -20.94 16.32 29.99
C SER A 443 -20.59 16.22 28.50
N LEU A 444 -20.94 15.12 27.83
CA LEU A 444 -20.68 14.90 26.40
C LEU A 444 -21.62 15.71 25.50
N ARG A 445 -22.82 16.09 25.96
CA ARG A 445 -23.74 16.92 25.17
C ARG A 445 -23.13 18.27 24.80
N ARG A 446 -22.35 18.87 25.71
CA ARG A 446 -21.62 20.12 25.41
C ARG A 446 -20.51 19.88 24.39
N GLU A 447 -19.80 18.77 24.52
CA GLU A 447 -18.75 18.39 23.55
C GLU A 447 -19.34 18.08 22.18
N ALA A 448 -20.55 17.51 22.12
CA ALA A 448 -21.29 17.28 20.88
C ALA A 448 -21.53 18.60 20.12
N VAL A 449 -21.96 19.66 20.81
CA VAL A 449 -22.14 20.98 20.20
C VAL A 449 -20.80 21.57 19.71
N MET A 450 -19.74 21.46 20.50
CA MET A 450 -18.42 21.93 20.09
C MET A 450 -17.87 21.15 18.89
N MET A 451 -18.10 19.84 18.84
CA MET A 451 -17.73 18.99 17.72
C MET A 451 -18.56 19.29 16.46
N ALA A 452 -19.87 19.50 16.62
CA ALA A 452 -20.76 19.88 15.52
C ALA A 452 -20.34 21.22 14.90
N THR A 453 -20.08 22.23 15.73
CA THR A 453 -19.58 23.54 15.25
C THR A 453 -18.21 23.43 14.61
N ALA A 454 -17.31 22.58 15.13
CA ALA A 454 -16.02 22.32 14.51
C ALA A 454 -16.17 21.69 13.12
N LEU A 455 -17.07 20.71 12.97
CA LEU A 455 -17.36 20.04 11.71
C LEU A 455 -17.97 21.00 10.67
N VAL A 456 -18.94 21.82 11.08
CA VAL A 456 -19.54 22.84 10.19
C VAL A 456 -18.51 23.87 9.74
N ALA A 457 -17.70 24.39 10.67
CA ALA A 457 -16.64 25.33 10.36
C ALA A 457 -15.58 24.72 9.42
N ALA A 458 -15.23 23.44 9.64
CA ALA A 458 -14.29 22.72 8.80
C ALA A 458 -14.82 22.49 7.38
N ALA A 459 -16.10 22.11 7.25
CA ALA A 459 -16.76 21.95 5.96
C ALA A 459 -16.84 23.28 5.21
N ALA A 460 -17.24 24.36 5.89
CA ALA A 460 -17.26 25.70 5.32
C ALA A 460 -15.87 26.12 4.84
N LEU A 461 -14.83 25.90 5.64
CA LEU A 461 -13.44 26.21 5.28
C LEU A 461 -12.99 25.41 4.05
N ALA A 462 -13.21 24.09 4.01
CA ALA A 462 -12.83 23.25 2.87
C ALA A 462 -13.59 23.64 1.59
N ILE A 463 -14.86 24.04 1.71
CA ILE A 463 -15.65 24.55 0.58
C ILE A 463 -15.09 25.88 0.10
N VAL A 464 -14.92 26.88 0.97
CA VAL A 464 -14.45 28.22 0.60
C VAL A 464 -13.04 28.19 0.01
N VAL A 465 -12.13 27.41 0.59
CA VAL A 465 -10.73 27.36 0.17
C VAL A 465 -10.51 26.53 -1.10
N TYR A 466 -11.40 25.56 -1.39
CA TYR A 466 -11.15 24.60 -2.46
C TYR A 466 -12.39 24.24 -3.27
N TYR A 467 -13.37 23.55 -2.67
CA TYR A 467 -14.46 22.94 -3.45
C TYR A 467 -15.38 23.97 -4.13
N GLY A 468 -15.50 25.17 -3.56
CA GLY A 468 -16.29 26.28 -4.12
C GLY A 468 -15.81 26.75 -5.49
N HIS A 469 -14.56 26.45 -5.88
CA HIS A 469 -13.99 26.84 -7.17
C HIS A 469 -14.44 25.95 -8.34
N PHE A 470 -15.18 24.87 -8.10
CA PHE A 470 -15.52 23.87 -9.12
C PHE A 470 -17.00 23.88 -9.52
N GLY A 471 -17.65 25.05 -9.49
CA GLY A 471 -19.06 25.20 -9.86
C GLY A 471 -19.42 24.58 -11.23
N ASP A 472 -18.52 24.70 -12.21
CA ASP A 472 -18.72 24.13 -13.55
C ASP A 472 -18.74 22.60 -13.57
N ALA A 473 -17.82 21.96 -12.83
CA ALA A 473 -17.77 20.51 -12.71
C ALA A 473 -19.05 19.96 -12.05
N TYR A 474 -19.54 20.64 -11.00
CA TYR A 474 -20.81 20.28 -10.38
C TYR A 474 -22.00 20.45 -11.33
N ARG A 475 -22.03 21.54 -12.12
CA ARG A 475 -23.07 21.76 -13.14
C ARG A 475 -23.02 20.69 -14.24
N SER A 476 -21.83 20.28 -14.70
CA SER A 476 -21.72 19.19 -15.68
C SER A 476 -22.23 17.85 -15.14
N ALA A 477 -21.89 17.52 -13.89
CA ALA A 477 -22.39 16.31 -13.25
C ALA A 477 -23.92 16.32 -13.09
N ALA A 478 -24.50 17.48 -12.72
CA ALA A 478 -25.94 17.63 -12.60
C ALA A 478 -26.66 17.48 -13.95
N ARG A 479 -26.11 18.05 -15.04
CA ARG A 479 -26.65 17.90 -16.39
C ARG A 479 -26.70 16.44 -16.84
N LEU A 480 -25.66 15.66 -16.55
CA LEU A 480 -25.60 14.25 -16.93
C LEU A 480 -26.58 13.37 -16.12
N ARG A 481 -26.91 13.75 -14.88
CA ARG A 481 -27.99 13.10 -14.12
C ARG A 481 -29.39 13.48 -14.63
N GLY A 482 -29.53 14.68 -15.19
CA GLY A 482 -30.80 15.19 -15.71
C GLY A 482 -31.08 14.85 -17.18
N ALA A 483 -30.10 14.38 -17.93
CA ALA A 483 -30.27 13.99 -19.32
C ALA A 483 -31.17 12.74 -19.40
N PRO A 484 -32.23 12.73 -20.24
CA PRO A 484 -33.11 11.58 -20.37
C PRO A 484 -32.32 10.37 -20.87
N ALA A 485 -32.55 9.21 -20.25
CA ALA A 485 -31.89 7.93 -20.54
C ALA A 485 -31.99 7.49 -22.02
N ALA A 486 -32.84 8.13 -22.82
CA ALA A 486 -33.07 7.87 -24.24
C ALA A 486 -31.85 8.10 -25.15
N ALA A 487 -30.83 8.85 -24.72
CA ALA A 487 -29.60 9.06 -25.51
C ALA A 487 -28.46 8.09 -25.16
N ALA A 488 -28.59 7.29 -24.08
CA ALA A 488 -27.65 6.23 -23.78
C ALA A 488 -28.01 5.03 -24.66
N SER A 489 -27.27 4.85 -25.75
CA SER A 489 -27.36 3.68 -26.64
C SER A 489 -27.57 2.43 -25.80
N ALA A 490 -28.69 1.73 -26.03
CA ALA A 490 -29.14 0.59 -25.25
C ALA A 490 -28.01 -0.44 -25.12
N SER A 491 -27.24 -0.33 -24.04
CA SER A 491 -26.16 -1.25 -23.78
C SER A 491 -26.82 -2.53 -23.27
N PRO A 492 -26.58 -3.70 -23.89
CA PRO A 492 -27.28 -4.95 -23.57
C PRO A 492 -27.05 -5.46 -22.12
N LEU A 493 -26.32 -4.72 -21.29
CA LEU A 493 -26.02 -4.99 -19.89
C LEU A 493 -26.82 -4.14 -18.89
N GLN A 494 -27.98 -3.60 -19.28
CA GLN A 494 -28.85 -2.78 -18.42
C GLN A 494 -29.68 -3.58 -17.39
N THR A 495 -29.50 -4.90 -17.25
CA THR A 495 -30.22 -5.64 -16.21
C THR A 495 -29.69 -5.24 -14.82
N PRO A 496 -30.53 -4.71 -13.91
CA PRO A 496 -30.10 -4.38 -12.56
C PRO A 496 -29.57 -5.62 -11.85
N VAL A 497 -28.56 -5.45 -11.00
CA VAL A 497 -28.10 -6.55 -10.14
C VAL A 497 -29.16 -6.80 -9.05
N SER A 498 -29.45 -8.07 -8.77
CA SER A 498 -30.41 -8.39 -7.72
C SER A 498 -29.90 -7.93 -6.34
N VAL A 499 -30.80 -7.53 -5.44
CA VAL A 499 -30.43 -7.15 -4.06
C VAL A 499 -29.71 -8.30 -3.35
N GLY A 500 -30.13 -9.55 -3.59
CA GLY A 500 -29.48 -10.74 -3.01
C GLY A 500 -28.02 -10.90 -3.44
N THR A 501 -27.73 -10.71 -4.74
CA THR A 501 -26.35 -10.70 -5.25
C THR A 501 -25.55 -9.54 -4.64
N SER A 502 -26.16 -8.35 -4.55
CA SER A 502 -25.52 -7.16 -3.96
C SER A 502 -25.18 -7.35 -2.48
N VAL A 503 -26.08 -7.94 -1.68
CA VAL A 503 -25.82 -8.29 -0.27
C VAL A 503 -24.65 -9.27 -0.17
N TYR A 504 -24.69 -10.35 -0.95
CA TYR A 504 -23.66 -11.40 -0.91
C TYR A 504 -22.28 -10.83 -1.27
N ASP A 505 -22.19 -10.07 -2.36
CA ASP A 505 -20.92 -9.49 -2.81
C ASP A 505 -20.42 -8.41 -1.84
N ALA A 506 -21.31 -7.57 -1.29
CA ALA A 506 -20.94 -6.58 -0.28
C ALA A 506 -20.34 -7.23 0.98
N ALA A 507 -20.98 -8.30 1.46
CA ALA A 507 -20.50 -9.07 2.61
C ALA A 507 -19.18 -9.77 2.30
N ARG A 508 -19.10 -10.51 1.19
CA ARG A 508 -17.89 -11.21 0.75
C ARG A 508 -16.72 -10.22 0.59
N PHE A 509 -16.95 -9.10 -0.08
CA PHE A 509 -15.93 -8.10 -0.32
C PHE A 509 -15.44 -7.45 0.99
N SER A 510 -16.35 -7.14 1.92
CA SER A 510 -15.99 -6.61 3.23
C SER A 510 -15.18 -7.61 4.07
N VAL A 511 -15.55 -8.89 4.04
CA VAL A 511 -14.81 -9.98 4.70
C VAL A 511 -13.42 -10.16 4.09
N MET A 512 -13.30 -10.15 2.76
CA MET A 512 -12.00 -10.25 2.08
C MET A 512 -11.12 -9.02 2.35
N ALA A 513 -11.70 -7.83 2.40
CA ALA A 513 -10.98 -6.59 2.67
C ALA A 513 -10.36 -6.57 4.08
N VAL A 514 -11.13 -6.93 5.10
CA VAL A 514 -10.64 -6.96 6.49
C VAL A 514 -9.81 -8.23 6.77
N GLY A 515 -10.14 -9.33 6.10
CA GLY A 515 -9.61 -10.66 6.37
C GLY A 515 -10.57 -11.45 7.26
N TRP A 516 -11.03 -12.62 6.76
CA TRP A 516 -11.96 -13.49 7.48
C TRP A 516 -11.53 -13.85 8.91
N PRO A 517 -10.24 -14.06 9.26
CA PRO A 517 -9.88 -14.42 10.62
C PRO A 517 -10.14 -13.28 11.60
N MET A 518 -9.96 -12.03 11.17
CA MET A 518 -10.27 -10.85 11.99
C MET A 518 -11.78 -10.70 12.18
N VAL A 519 -12.59 -11.01 11.17
CA VAL A 519 -14.05 -11.03 11.30
C VAL A 519 -14.49 -12.06 12.35
N VAL A 520 -13.91 -13.26 12.34
CA VAL A 520 -14.20 -14.30 13.35
C VAL A 520 -13.78 -13.85 14.75
N LEU A 521 -12.59 -13.25 14.91
CA LEU A 521 -12.14 -12.69 16.19
C LEU A 521 -13.00 -11.51 16.65
N ALA A 522 -13.56 -10.72 15.73
CA ALA A 522 -14.38 -9.57 16.06
C ALA A 522 -15.71 -9.97 16.72
N VAL A 523 -16.24 -11.17 16.47
CA VAL A 523 -17.51 -11.63 17.07
C VAL A 523 -17.45 -11.68 18.62
N PRO A 524 -16.54 -12.45 19.26
CA PRO A 524 -16.41 -12.41 20.72
C PRO A 524 -15.94 -11.03 21.21
N GLY A 525 -15.16 -10.30 20.40
CA GLY A 525 -14.74 -8.94 20.72
C GLY A 525 -15.87 -7.92 20.84
N LEU A 526 -16.84 -7.98 19.92
CA LEU A 526 -18.05 -7.18 19.94
C LEU A 526 -18.85 -7.45 21.22
N PHE A 527 -19.03 -8.72 21.59
CA PHE A 527 -19.71 -9.09 22.83
C PHE A 527 -18.97 -8.56 24.08
N MET A 528 -17.64 -8.66 24.10
CA MET A 528 -16.83 -8.11 25.19
C MET A 528 -16.91 -6.58 25.28
N TRP A 529 -16.97 -5.90 24.14
CA TRP A 529 -17.17 -4.45 24.09
C TRP A 529 -18.54 -4.05 24.65
N ILE A 530 -19.61 -4.75 24.28
CA ILE A 530 -20.96 -4.50 24.81
C ILE A 530 -20.98 -4.73 26.33
N ARG A 531 -20.40 -5.83 26.83
CA ARG A 531 -20.35 -6.13 28.28
C ARG A 531 -19.54 -5.12 29.08
N ARG A 532 -18.52 -4.51 28.48
CA ARG A 532 -17.71 -3.47 29.13
C ARG A 532 -18.49 -2.16 29.35
N GLY A 533 -19.58 -1.95 28.60
CA GLY A 533 -20.31 -0.71 28.54
C GLY A 533 -19.76 0.19 27.43
N TRP A 534 -20.57 0.45 26.42
CA TRP A 534 -20.19 1.17 25.20
C TRP A 534 -20.46 2.69 25.25
N GLN A 535 -21.03 3.18 26.35
CA GLN A 535 -21.44 4.58 26.52
C GLN A 535 -20.29 5.55 26.89
N ASP A 536 -19.05 5.08 26.95
CA ASP A 536 -17.89 5.98 27.09
C ASP A 536 -17.57 6.66 25.74
N ARG A 537 -16.73 7.70 25.77
CA ARG A 537 -16.40 8.50 24.57
C ARG A 537 -15.92 7.66 23.40
N PHE A 538 -15.12 6.64 23.69
CA PHE A 538 -14.49 5.80 22.69
C PHE A 538 -15.43 4.70 22.20
N GLY A 539 -16.24 4.10 23.08
CA GLY A 539 -17.30 3.17 22.70
C GLY A 539 -18.31 3.83 21.77
N LEU A 540 -18.74 5.06 22.06
CA LEU A 540 -19.61 5.82 21.15
C LEU A 540 -18.93 6.11 19.79
N ALA A 541 -17.61 6.34 19.75
CA ALA A 541 -16.86 6.46 18.50
C ALA A 541 -16.82 5.15 17.69
N LEU A 542 -16.70 4.00 18.36
CA LEU A 542 -16.80 2.69 17.71
C LEU A 542 -18.20 2.42 17.18
N ALA A 543 -19.23 2.78 17.94
CA ALA A 543 -20.62 2.71 17.49
C ALA A 543 -20.84 3.61 16.26
N ALA A 544 -20.27 4.82 16.24
CA ALA A 544 -20.36 5.72 15.09
C ALA A 544 -19.73 5.10 13.82
N LEU A 545 -18.53 4.52 13.92
CA LEU A 545 -17.89 3.81 12.80
C LEU A 545 -18.74 2.63 12.30
N ALA A 546 -19.29 1.83 13.21
CA ALA A 546 -20.13 0.67 12.88
C ALA A 546 -21.44 1.09 12.21
N ILE A 547 -22.14 2.09 12.75
CA ILE A 547 -23.38 2.63 12.18
C ILE A 547 -23.11 3.22 10.80
N THR A 548 -22.06 4.03 10.63
CA THR A 548 -21.71 4.59 9.31
C THR A 548 -21.41 3.47 8.31
N PHE A 549 -20.69 2.42 8.70
CA PHE A 549 -20.45 1.26 7.84
C PHE A 549 -21.76 0.61 7.38
N VAL A 550 -22.67 0.30 8.32
CA VAL A 550 -23.95 -0.36 8.03
C VAL A 550 -24.81 0.51 7.12
N VAL A 551 -24.99 1.79 7.44
CA VAL A 551 -25.85 2.71 6.68
C VAL A 551 -25.35 2.88 5.24
N PHE A 552 -24.05 3.15 5.05
CA PHE A 552 -23.53 3.34 3.70
C PHE A 552 -23.52 2.05 2.89
N THR A 553 -23.16 0.91 3.49
CA THR A 553 -23.20 -0.38 2.79
C THR A 553 -24.63 -0.76 2.40
N ALA A 554 -25.59 -0.62 3.33
CA ALA A 554 -27.00 -0.88 3.05
C ALA A 554 -27.55 0.05 1.96
N SER A 555 -27.18 1.33 1.96
CA SER A 555 -27.62 2.28 0.93
C SER A 555 -27.16 1.86 -0.48
N VAL A 556 -25.96 1.31 -0.60
CA VAL A 556 -25.40 0.86 -1.89
C VAL A 556 -26.03 -0.46 -2.33
N VAL A 557 -26.30 -1.36 -1.38
CA VAL A 557 -26.92 -2.67 -1.63
C VAL A 557 -28.38 -2.54 -2.06
N VAL A 558 -29.10 -1.56 -1.51
CA VAL A 558 -30.53 -1.34 -1.82
C VAL A 558 -30.73 -0.45 -3.05
N ALA A 559 -29.76 0.41 -3.37
CA ALA A 559 -29.85 1.25 -4.56
C ALA A 559 -29.83 0.37 -5.84
N PRO A 560 -30.77 0.59 -6.79
CA PRO A 560 -30.71 -0.09 -8.07
C PRO A 560 -29.47 0.41 -8.84
N VAL A 561 -28.52 -0.49 -9.07
CA VAL A 561 -27.30 -0.21 -9.85
C VAL A 561 -27.27 -1.14 -11.06
N ASP A 562 -27.19 -0.55 -12.25
CA ASP A 562 -27.01 -1.32 -13.48
C ASP A 562 -25.71 -2.11 -13.43
N ARG A 563 -25.66 -3.30 -14.03
CA ARG A 563 -24.44 -4.12 -14.08
C ARG A 563 -23.21 -3.37 -14.58
N ALA A 564 -23.39 -2.44 -15.52
CA ALA A 564 -22.31 -1.59 -16.03
C ALA A 564 -21.65 -0.71 -14.96
N PHE A 565 -22.38 -0.30 -13.92
CA PHE A 565 -21.89 0.53 -12.82
C PHE A 565 -21.64 -0.25 -11.52
N TYR A 566 -21.99 -1.54 -11.49
CA TYR A 566 -21.88 -2.37 -10.30
C TYR A 566 -20.44 -2.44 -9.74
N ARG A 567 -19.44 -2.42 -10.62
CA ARG A 567 -18.03 -2.31 -10.21
C ARG A 567 -17.77 -1.08 -9.33
N TYR A 568 -18.31 0.08 -9.68
CA TYR A 568 -18.14 1.31 -8.90
C TYR A 568 -18.87 1.24 -7.55
N ALA A 569 -20.01 0.53 -7.48
CA ALA A 569 -20.70 0.27 -6.22
C ALA A 569 -19.83 -0.58 -5.27
N LEU A 570 -19.19 -1.64 -5.78
CA LEU A 570 -18.25 -2.45 -5.00
C LEU A 570 -17.00 -1.66 -4.61
N GLU A 571 -16.45 -0.84 -5.51
CA GLU A 571 -15.34 0.08 -5.22
C GLU A 571 -15.73 1.12 -4.16
N PHE A 572 -17.00 1.53 -4.08
CA PHE A 572 -17.47 2.41 -3.02
C PHE A 572 -17.58 1.68 -1.68
N ILE A 573 -18.17 0.48 -1.63
CA ILE A 573 -18.20 -0.37 -0.42
C ILE A 573 -16.79 -0.58 0.10
N SER A 574 -15.84 -0.83 -0.79
CA SER A 574 -14.43 -0.91 -0.43
C SER A 574 -13.91 0.31 0.34
N ARG A 575 -14.26 1.52 -0.11
CA ARG A 575 -13.84 2.77 0.53
C ARG A 575 -14.53 2.95 1.89
N VAL A 576 -15.79 2.54 2.00
CA VAL A 576 -16.52 2.52 3.28
C VAL A 576 -15.80 1.58 4.25
N THR A 577 -15.50 0.34 3.84
CA THR A 577 -14.76 -0.63 4.65
C THR A 577 -13.38 -0.11 5.04
N LEU A 578 -12.65 0.57 4.15
CA LEU A 578 -11.37 1.17 4.48
C LEU A 578 -11.49 2.32 5.50
N ALA A 579 -12.58 3.08 5.50
CA ALA A 579 -12.79 4.15 6.48
C ALA A 579 -13.18 3.60 7.86
N THR A 580 -13.88 2.47 7.90
CA THR A 580 -14.49 1.94 9.13
C THR A 580 -13.81 0.71 9.71
N TYR A 581 -12.88 0.05 9.00
CA TYR A 581 -12.19 -1.15 9.50
C TYR A 581 -11.49 -1.00 10.86
N PRO A 582 -11.08 0.21 11.35
CA PRO A 582 -10.57 0.31 12.71
C PRO A 582 -11.51 -0.29 13.77
N VAL A 583 -12.84 -0.20 13.58
CA VAL A 583 -13.81 -0.84 14.50
C VAL A 583 -13.65 -2.36 14.52
N MET A 584 -13.50 -2.98 13.35
CA MET A 584 -13.33 -4.42 13.21
C MET A 584 -11.99 -4.88 13.81
N VAL A 585 -10.92 -4.11 13.61
CA VAL A 585 -9.60 -4.40 14.19
C VAL A 585 -9.63 -4.33 15.71
N ILE A 586 -10.33 -3.35 16.28
CA ILE A 586 -10.45 -3.18 17.73
C ILE A 586 -11.26 -4.33 18.34
N TRP A 587 -12.38 -4.70 17.72
CA TRP A 587 -13.14 -5.87 18.15
C TRP A 587 -12.32 -7.16 17.98
N ALA A 588 -11.62 -7.36 16.86
CA ALA A 588 -10.74 -8.51 16.68
C ALA A 588 -9.66 -8.59 17.76
N ALA A 589 -9.07 -7.46 18.15
CA ALA A 589 -8.09 -7.39 19.23
C ALA A 589 -8.68 -7.75 20.59
N LEU A 590 -9.89 -7.26 20.92
CA LEU A 590 -10.62 -7.66 22.12
C LEU A 590 -10.88 -9.16 22.14
N GLY A 591 -11.34 -9.72 21.02
CA GLY A 591 -11.59 -11.16 20.88
C GLY A 591 -10.32 -12.00 21.03
N ALA A 592 -9.20 -11.58 20.41
CA ALA A 592 -7.92 -12.26 20.53
C ALA A 592 -7.38 -12.25 21.96
N VAL A 593 -7.46 -11.09 22.65
CA VAL A 593 -7.03 -10.98 24.05
C VAL A 593 -7.93 -11.76 24.99
N TRP A 594 -9.25 -11.75 24.76
CA TRP A 594 -10.18 -12.59 25.50
C TRP A 594 -9.87 -14.08 25.33
N ALA A 595 -9.69 -14.53 24.09
CA ALA A 595 -9.37 -15.92 23.76
C ALA A 595 -8.07 -16.37 24.45
N TRP A 596 -7.05 -15.51 24.44
CA TRP A 596 -5.79 -15.76 25.15
C TRP A 596 -5.96 -15.91 26.66
N ARG A 597 -6.74 -15.00 27.28
CA ARG A 597 -7.01 -15.00 28.73
C ARG A 597 -7.91 -16.16 29.16
N ALA A 598 -8.86 -16.59 28.32
CA ALA A 598 -9.76 -17.71 28.58
C ALA A 598 -9.02 -19.06 28.68
N GLY A 599 -7.88 -19.21 28.00
CA GLY A 599 -7.08 -20.44 28.04
C GLY A 599 -7.66 -21.59 27.20
N GLY A 600 -7.13 -22.79 27.41
CA GLY A 600 -7.61 -24.02 26.74
C GLY A 600 -7.71 -23.91 25.21
N LEU A 601 -8.80 -24.44 24.66
CA LEU A 601 -9.10 -24.40 23.23
C LEU A 601 -9.26 -22.96 22.70
N ALA A 602 -9.84 -22.05 23.49
CA ALA A 602 -10.02 -20.66 23.07
C ALA A 602 -8.68 -19.99 22.76
N ARG A 603 -7.65 -20.21 23.59
CA ARG A 603 -6.30 -19.69 23.36
C ARG A 603 -5.70 -20.22 22.06
N VAL A 604 -5.81 -21.52 21.81
CA VAL A 604 -5.31 -22.15 20.58
C VAL A 604 -6.02 -21.55 19.36
N THR A 605 -7.36 -21.49 19.38
CA THR A 605 -8.16 -20.88 18.32
C THR A 605 -7.79 -19.42 18.08
N GLY A 606 -7.61 -18.63 19.14
CA GLY A 606 -7.18 -17.23 19.05
C GLY A 606 -5.81 -17.07 18.37
N VAL A 607 -4.83 -17.90 18.74
CA VAL A 607 -3.49 -17.91 18.12
C VAL A 607 -3.57 -18.31 16.66
N VAL A 608 -4.32 -19.36 16.33
CA VAL A 608 -4.52 -19.82 14.94
C VAL A 608 -5.17 -18.72 14.09
N LEU A 609 -6.20 -18.03 14.59
CA LEU A 609 -6.85 -16.94 13.87
C LEU A 609 -5.94 -15.72 13.68
N VAL A 610 -5.11 -15.37 14.66
CA VAL A 610 -4.11 -14.31 14.50
C VAL A 610 -3.06 -14.71 13.45
N ALA A 611 -2.58 -15.95 13.48
CA ALA A 611 -1.64 -16.47 12.48
C ALA A 611 -2.27 -16.48 11.07
N ALA A 612 -3.55 -16.87 10.95
CA ALA A 612 -4.29 -16.82 9.70
C ALA A 612 -4.47 -15.37 9.19
N ALA A 613 -4.68 -14.39 10.09
CA ALA A 613 -4.73 -12.98 9.71
C ALA A 613 -3.38 -12.50 9.15
N LEU A 614 -2.27 -12.89 9.79
CA LEU A 614 -0.91 -12.62 9.29
C LEU A 614 -0.66 -13.27 7.93
N ALA A 615 -1.12 -14.51 7.72
CA ALA A 615 -0.99 -15.20 6.44
C ALA A 615 -1.79 -14.50 5.33
N ALA A 616 -3.03 -14.09 5.61
CA ALA A 616 -3.85 -13.32 4.65
C ALA A 616 -3.21 -11.98 4.28
N ALA A 617 -2.62 -11.30 5.26
CA ALA A 617 -1.84 -10.08 5.02
C ALA A 617 -0.59 -10.34 4.18
N GLY A 618 0.12 -11.44 4.48
CA GLY A 618 1.30 -11.88 3.74
C GLY A 618 0.99 -12.16 2.27
N ASP A 619 -0.12 -12.82 1.97
CA ASP A 619 -0.54 -13.07 0.58
C ASP A 619 -0.92 -11.77 -0.15
N ALA A 620 -1.65 -10.87 0.51
CA ALA A 620 -1.97 -9.55 -0.05
C ALA A 620 -0.72 -8.69 -0.30
N TRP A 621 0.25 -8.75 0.60
CA TRP A 621 1.54 -8.07 0.46
C TRP A 621 2.40 -8.68 -0.65
N LEU A 622 2.46 -10.01 -0.75
CA LEU A 622 3.17 -10.71 -1.83
C LEU A 622 2.53 -10.44 -3.20
N GLY A 623 1.22 -10.19 -3.26
CA GLY A 623 0.54 -9.74 -4.48
C GLY A 623 1.04 -8.40 -5.04
N TRP A 624 1.88 -7.65 -4.33
CA TRP A 624 2.52 -6.44 -4.87
C TRP A 624 3.72 -6.71 -5.76
N ILE A 625 4.37 -7.86 -5.56
CA ILE A 625 5.62 -8.26 -6.23
C ILE A 625 5.43 -9.52 -7.09
N ARG A 626 4.21 -10.05 -7.15
CA ARG A 626 3.75 -10.96 -8.20
C ARG A 626 3.23 -10.11 -9.34
#